data_AF-A0AAW1WYE9-F1
#
_entry.id   AF-A0AAW1WYE9-F1
#
_cell.length_a   1.000
_cell.length_b   1.000
_cell.length_c   1.000
_cell.angle_alpha   90.00
_cell.angle_beta   90.00
_cell.angle_gamma   90.00
#
_symmetry.space_group_name_H-M   'P 1'
#
loop_
_entity.id
_entity.type
_entity.pdbx_description
1 polymer ?
#
loop_
_entity_poly.entity_id
_entity_poly.type
_entity_poly.pdbx_seq_one_letter_code
_entity_poly.pdbx_strand_id
1 'polypeptide(L)'
;MLDNGILPDHVTFLGVLSACVHAGIVDDGILYFHRMTKEYGIPAWSEHYALMVDLFGRAGRLHEAFETIKSMPFSPGSGVWGTLLGACRVHGNIELAEEASRHLFDLEPQNSGYYMLLANIYADSGQWENVRKVRNLMTERGVQKIPGYSWIEVNNKTHVFVAADRSHPQSAKLHSLLNILLLELRKEGYNPQPYLPIFGSQAI
;
A
#
# COMPACT_ATOMS: atom_id res chain seq x y z
N MET A 1 -28.34 -17.97 5.35
CA MET A 1 -28.91 -16.66 4.97
C MET A 1 -30.00 -16.86 3.94
N LEU A 2 -29.68 -17.31 2.73
CA LEU A 2 -30.65 -17.58 1.66
C LEU A 2 -31.69 -18.64 2.05
N ASP A 3 -31.27 -19.73 2.72
CA ASP A 3 -32.19 -20.79 3.20
C ASP A 3 -33.22 -20.29 4.23
N ASN A 4 -32.94 -19.14 4.87
CA ASN A 4 -33.85 -18.47 5.80
C ASN A 4 -34.66 -17.34 5.12
N GLY A 5 -34.60 -17.22 3.79
CA GLY A 5 -35.29 -16.18 3.02
C GLY A 5 -34.70 -14.78 3.16
N ILE A 6 -33.49 -14.63 3.70
CA ILE A 6 -32.81 -13.34 3.88
C ILE A 6 -32.02 -13.03 2.61
N LEU A 7 -32.32 -11.91 1.97
CA LEU A 7 -31.63 -11.44 0.76
C LEU A 7 -30.30 -10.77 1.11
N PRO A 8 -29.23 -10.98 0.32
CA PRO A 8 -28.00 -10.24 0.48
C PRO A 8 -28.18 -8.77 0.12
N ASP A 9 -27.33 -7.93 0.71
CA ASP A 9 -27.21 -6.52 0.41
C ASP A 9 -25.75 -6.15 0.04
N HIS A 10 -25.50 -4.85 -0.13
CA HIS A 10 -24.16 -4.32 -0.41
C HIS A 10 -23.13 -4.74 0.65
N VAL A 11 -23.47 -4.71 1.94
CA VAL A 11 -22.55 -5.10 3.03
C VAL A 11 -22.21 -6.59 2.95
N THR A 12 -23.21 -7.42 2.64
CA THR A 12 -23.03 -8.86 2.47
C THR A 12 -22.02 -9.15 1.36
N PHE A 13 -22.16 -8.50 0.20
CA PHE A 13 -21.24 -8.68 -0.92
C PHE A 13 -19.85 -8.10 -0.66
N LEU A 14 -19.72 -6.99 0.08
CA LEU A 14 -18.41 -6.54 0.56
C LEU A 14 -17.72 -7.60 1.41
N GLY A 15 -18.43 -8.27 2.30
CA GLY A 15 -17.90 -9.37 3.12
C GLY A 15 -17.42 -10.54 2.26
N VAL A 16 -18.25 -10.99 1.31
CA VAL A 16 -17.91 -12.09 0.39
C VAL A 16 -16.70 -11.76 -0.47
N LEU A 17 -16.67 -10.57 -1.10
CA LEU A 17 -15.55 -10.14 -1.93
C LEU A 17 -14.27 -9.95 -1.12
N SER A 18 -14.38 -9.42 0.10
CA SER A 18 -13.24 -9.33 1.01
C SER A 18 -12.67 -10.70 1.34
N ALA A 19 -13.52 -11.69 1.62
CA ALA A 19 -13.06 -13.06 1.84
C ALA A 19 -12.35 -13.63 0.59
N CYS A 20 -12.85 -13.34 -0.61
CA CYS A 20 -12.21 -13.75 -1.87
C CYS A 20 -10.81 -13.13 -2.04
N VAL A 21 -10.67 -11.82 -1.75
CA VAL A 21 -9.39 -11.11 -1.76
C VAL A 21 -8.38 -11.75 -0.80
N HIS A 22 -8.80 -12.02 0.44
CA HIS A 22 -7.91 -12.59 1.46
C HIS A 22 -7.51 -14.03 1.14
N ALA A 23 -8.42 -14.82 0.58
CA ALA A 23 -8.14 -16.21 0.16
C ALA A 23 -7.45 -16.30 -1.21
N GLY A 24 -7.37 -15.22 -1.98
CA GLY A 24 -6.77 -15.20 -3.32
C GLY A 24 -7.57 -15.96 -4.38
N ILE A 25 -8.86 -16.18 -4.17
CA ILE A 25 -9.74 -16.93 -5.08
C ILE A 25 -10.38 -16.00 -6.13
N VAL A 26 -9.62 -15.75 -7.21
CA VAL A 26 -9.98 -14.73 -8.19
C VAL A 26 -11.28 -15.04 -8.94
N ASP A 27 -11.47 -16.29 -9.35
CA ASP A 27 -12.65 -16.70 -10.13
C ASP A 27 -13.95 -16.57 -9.33
N ASP A 28 -13.91 -16.92 -8.03
CA ASP A 28 -15.04 -16.75 -7.13
C ASP A 28 -15.33 -15.26 -6.89
N GLY A 29 -14.29 -14.42 -6.74
CA GLY A 29 -14.49 -12.97 -6.62
C GLY A 29 -15.18 -12.37 -7.85
N ILE A 30 -14.78 -12.75 -9.06
CA ILE A 30 -15.44 -12.36 -10.31
C ILE A 30 -16.88 -12.85 -10.33
N LEU A 31 -17.11 -14.12 -10.00
CA LEU A 31 -18.43 -14.73 -9.96
C LEU A 31 -19.36 -13.95 -9.03
N TYR A 32 -18.96 -13.71 -7.78
CA TYR A 32 -19.78 -13.03 -6.80
C TYR A 32 -20.03 -11.55 -7.14
N PHE A 33 -19.05 -10.85 -7.72
CA PHE A 33 -19.24 -9.48 -8.21
C PHE A 33 -20.28 -9.43 -9.35
N HIS A 34 -20.25 -10.39 -10.28
CA HIS A 34 -21.25 -10.48 -11.33
C HIS A 34 -22.63 -10.86 -10.80
N ARG A 35 -22.71 -11.81 -9.86
CA ARG A 35 -23.98 -12.17 -9.21
C ARG A 35 -24.62 -10.98 -8.53
N MET A 36 -23.84 -10.22 -7.75
CA MET A 36 -24.30 -9.01 -7.09
C MET A 36 -25.03 -8.08 -8.07
N THR A 37 -24.39 -7.76 -9.19
CA THR A 37 -24.90 -6.79 -10.15
C THR A 37 -25.98 -7.33 -11.09
N LYS A 38 -25.88 -8.60 -11.51
CA LYS A 38 -26.76 -9.20 -12.55
C LYS A 38 -27.90 -10.02 -11.97
N GLU A 39 -27.64 -10.82 -10.95
CA GLU A 39 -28.64 -11.72 -10.35
C GLU A 39 -29.41 -11.02 -9.22
N TYR A 40 -28.71 -10.30 -8.34
CA TYR A 40 -29.33 -9.60 -7.20
C TYR A 40 -29.70 -8.14 -7.50
N GLY A 41 -29.26 -7.59 -8.64
CA GLY A 41 -29.57 -6.22 -9.04
C GLY A 41 -28.97 -5.14 -8.13
N ILE A 42 -27.93 -5.48 -7.35
CA ILE A 42 -27.26 -4.58 -6.43
C ILE A 42 -26.15 -3.84 -7.19
N PRO A 43 -26.23 -2.51 -7.36
CA PRO A 43 -25.21 -1.75 -8.06
C PRO A 43 -23.91 -1.73 -7.26
N ALA A 44 -22.77 -1.84 -7.97
CA ALA A 44 -21.46 -1.75 -7.35
C ALA A 44 -21.12 -0.32 -6.94
N TRP A 45 -20.65 -0.15 -5.70
CA TRP A 45 -20.08 1.10 -5.19
C TRP A 45 -18.55 1.07 -5.22
N SER A 46 -17.93 2.21 -4.88
CA SER A 46 -16.47 2.41 -4.92
C SER A 46 -15.71 1.30 -4.19
N GLU A 47 -16.22 0.86 -3.04
CA GLU A 47 -15.64 -0.17 -2.20
C GLU A 47 -15.62 -1.54 -2.89
N HIS A 48 -16.65 -1.87 -3.67
CA HIS A 48 -16.71 -3.13 -4.41
C HIS A 48 -15.67 -3.15 -5.55
N TYR A 49 -15.52 -2.03 -6.26
CA TYR A 49 -14.48 -1.89 -7.28
C TYR A 49 -13.08 -1.95 -6.65
N ALA A 50 -12.87 -1.32 -5.49
CA ALA A 50 -11.61 -1.39 -4.78
C ALA A 50 -11.21 -2.83 -4.42
N LEU A 51 -12.17 -3.65 -3.99
CA LEU A 51 -11.93 -5.08 -3.73
C LEU A 51 -11.57 -5.85 -5.00
N MET A 52 -12.21 -5.55 -6.14
CA MET A 52 -11.86 -6.19 -7.42
C MET A 52 -10.45 -5.78 -7.88
N VAL A 53 -10.08 -4.51 -7.74
CA VAL A 53 -8.72 -4.02 -8.04
C VAL A 53 -7.68 -4.68 -7.13
N ASP A 54 -7.97 -4.82 -5.82
CA ASP A 54 -7.07 -5.51 -4.88
C ASP A 54 -6.93 -7.00 -5.24
N LEU A 55 -8.04 -7.67 -5.55
CA LEU A 55 -8.07 -9.08 -5.95
C LEU A 55 -7.19 -9.33 -7.17
N PHE A 56 -7.39 -8.56 -8.24
CA PHE A 56 -6.57 -8.68 -9.45
C PHE A 56 -5.13 -8.24 -9.21
N GLY A 57 -4.93 -7.18 -8.44
CA GLY A 57 -3.64 -6.63 -8.10
C GLY A 57 -2.73 -7.66 -7.42
N ARG A 58 -3.23 -8.33 -6.37
CA ARG A 58 -2.50 -9.39 -5.64
C ARG A 58 -2.23 -10.63 -6.49
N ALA A 59 -3.11 -10.91 -7.45
CA ALA A 59 -2.95 -12.02 -8.38
C ALA A 59 -1.98 -11.71 -9.54
N GLY A 60 -1.41 -10.50 -9.62
CA GLY A 60 -0.57 -10.07 -10.74
C GLY A 60 -1.34 -9.77 -12.04
N ARG A 61 -2.68 -9.76 -11.98
CA ARG A 61 -3.57 -9.47 -13.12
C ARG A 61 -3.76 -7.97 -13.30
N LEU A 62 -2.66 -7.23 -13.39
CA LEU A 62 -2.64 -5.76 -13.29
C LEU A 62 -3.45 -5.05 -14.39
N HIS A 63 -3.48 -5.60 -15.61
CA HIS A 63 -4.30 -5.03 -16.67
C HIS A 63 -5.79 -5.12 -16.34
N GLU A 64 -6.25 -6.22 -15.75
CA GLU A 64 -7.66 -6.36 -15.35
C GLU A 64 -7.99 -5.46 -14.16
N ALA A 65 -7.04 -5.27 -13.24
CA ALA A 65 -7.15 -4.25 -12.19
C ALA A 65 -7.33 -2.85 -12.81
N PHE A 66 -6.53 -2.50 -13.81
CA PHE A 66 -6.64 -1.21 -14.51
C PHE A 66 -7.94 -1.06 -15.31
N GLU A 67 -8.37 -2.08 -16.05
CA GLU A 67 -9.66 -2.08 -16.74
C GLU A 67 -10.83 -1.94 -15.77
N THR A 68 -10.74 -2.57 -14.60
CA THR A 68 -11.74 -2.44 -13.53
C THR A 68 -11.88 -0.98 -13.10
N ILE A 69 -10.77 -0.26 -12.89
CA ILE A 69 -10.79 1.18 -12.57
C ILE A 69 -11.43 1.99 -13.70
N LYS A 70 -11.08 1.73 -14.96
CA LYS A 70 -11.65 2.43 -16.12
C LYS A 70 -13.14 2.14 -16.33
N SER A 71 -13.62 0.99 -15.87
CA SER A 71 -15.03 0.60 -15.96
C SER A 71 -15.94 1.22 -14.90
N MET A 72 -15.36 1.95 -13.92
CA MET A 72 -16.14 2.57 -12.85
C MET A 72 -17.10 3.62 -13.43
N PRO A 73 -18.40 3.60 -13.04
CA PRO A 73 -19.38 4.55 -13.55
C PRO A 73 -19.28 5.94 -12.89
N PHE A 74 -18.22 6.19 -12.11
CA PHE A 74 -17.94 7.41 -11.38
C PHE A 74 -16.41 7.61 -11.31
N SER A 75 -15.98 8.82 -10.97
CA SER A 75 -14.56 9.16 -10.88
C SER A 75 -13.83 8.26 -9.86
N PRO A 76 -12.77 7.56 -10.26
CA PRO A 76 -12.01 6.72 -9.34
C PRO A 76 -11.29 7.55 -8.27
N GLY A 77 -11.41 7.12 -7.01
CA GLY A 77 -10.75 7.76 -5.87
C GLY A 77 -9.27 7.38 -5.72
N SER A 78 -8.57 8.04 -4.81
CA SER A 78 -7.16 7.76 -4.51
C SER A 78 -6.94 6.32 -4.02
N GLY A 79 -7.87 5.75 -3.27
CA GLY A 79 -7.76 4.38 -2.75
C GLY A 79 -7.58 3.31 -3.83
N VAL A 80 -8.31 3.38 -4.95
CA VAL A 80 -8.22 2.38 -6.03
C VAL A 80 -6.93 2.53 -6.83
N TRP A 81 -6.52 3.77 -7.13
CA TRP A 81 -5.24 4.04 -7.78
C TRP A 81 -4.06 3.67 -6.89
N GLY A 82 -4.14 3.92 -5.59
CA GLY A 82 -3.13 3.54 -4.60
C GLY A 82 -2.99 2.03 -4.49
N THR A 83 -4.11 1.30 -4.55
CA THR A 83 -4.12 -0.17 -4.60
C THR A 83 -3.41 -0.69 -5.84
N LEU A 84 -3.73 -0.14 -7.02
CA LEU A 84 -3.04 -0.50 -8.27
C LEU A 84 -1.54 -0.18 -8.19
N LEU A 85 -1.15 1.00 -7.71
CA LEU A 85 0.25 1.39 -7.55
C LEU A 85 1.02 0.43 -6.63
N GLY A 86 0.40 0.01 -5.52
CA GLY A 86 0.94 -1.00 -4.61
C GLY A 86 1.17 -2.34 -5.31
N ALA A 87 0.19 -2.82 -6.07
CA ALA A 87 0.30 -4.05 -6.85
C ALA A 87 1.39 -3.95 -7.94
N CYS A 88 1.48 -2.80 -8.63
CA CYS A 88 2.53 -2.55 -9.61
C CYS A 88 3.93 -2.66 -9.02
N ARG A 89 4.14 -2.25 -7.77
CA ARG A 89 5.43 -2.47 -7.09
C ARG A 89 5.73 -3.94 -6.86
N VAL A 90 4.76 -4.70 -6.36
CA VAL A 90 4.93 -6.14 -6.07
C VAL A 90 5.27 -6.91 -7.35
N HIS A 91 4.65 -6.54 -8.46
CA HIS A 91 4.81 -7.24 -9.75
C HIS A 91 5.75 -6.54 -10.74
N GLY A 92 6.40 -5.44 -10.34
CA GLY A 92 7.41 -4.74 -11.15
C GLY A 92 6.89 -4.04 -12.41
N ASN A 93 5.61 -3.66 -12.46
CA ASN A 93 5.03 -2.99 -13.64
C ASN A 93 5.15 -1.47 -13.53
N ILE A 94 6.17 -0.92 -14.18
CA ILE A 94 6.50 0.51 -14.10
C ILE A 94 5.49 1.36 -14.87
N GLU A 95 5.02 0.89 -16.03
CA GLU A 95 4.09 1.64 -16.88
C GLU A 95 2.78 1.96 -16.16
N LEU A 96 2.15 0.94 -15.57
CA LEU A 96 0.92 1.13 -14.80
C LEU A 96 1.18 1.86 -13.48
N ALA A 97 2.37 1.76 -12.89
CA ALA A 97 2.75 2.55 -11.73
C ALA A 97 2.81 4.05 -12.05
N GLU A 98 3.36 4.43 -13.21
CA GLU A 98 3.40 5.81 -13.66
C GLU A 98 2.00 6.35 -13.94
N GLU A 99 1.15 5.57 -14.61
CA GLU A 99 -0.24 5.94 -14.86
C GLU A 99 -1.01 6.16 -13.55
N ALA A 100 -0.97 5.19 -12.63
CA ALA A 100 -1.63 5.32 -11.32
C ALA A 100 -1.10 6.53 -10.55
N SER A 101 0.21 6.76 -10.58
CA SER A 101 0.84 7.88 -9.87
C SER A 101 0.42 9.25 -10.43
N ARG A 102 0.20 9.38 -11.75
CA ARG A 102 -0.33 10.62 -12.34
C ARG A 102 -1.67 11.00 -11.69
N HIS A 103 -2.62 10.06 -11.65
CA HIS A 103 -3.93 10.29 -11.02
C HIS A 103 -3.79 10.60 -9.52
N LEU A 104 -2.92 9.88 -8.81
CA LEU A 104 -2.70 10.09 -7.37
C LEU A 104 -2.09 11.47 -7.06
N PHE A 105 -1.22 11.97 -7.93
CA PHE A 105 -0.60 13.28 -7.77
C PHE A 105 -1.55 14.44 -8.02
N ASP A 106 -2.66 14.20 -8.73
CA ASP A 106 -3.74 15.16 -8.93
C ASP A 106 -4.78 15.06 -7.80
N LEU A 107 -5.13 13.84 -7.37
CA LEU A 107 -6.12 13.59 -6.32
C LEU A 107 -5.62 13.95 -4.91
N GLU A 108 -4.39 13.56 -4.59
CA GLU A 108 -3.79 13.76 -3.27
C GLU A 108 -2.35 14.29 -3.40
N PRO A 109 -2.15 15.52 -3.93
CA PRO A 109 -0.83 16.07 -4.22
C PRO A 109 0.09 16.17 -2.99
N GLN A 110 -0.47 16.20 -1.78
CA GLN A 110 0.28 16.32 -0.53
C GLN A 110 0.55 14.97 0.17
N ASN A 111 0.08 13.86 -0.41
CA ASN A 111 0.32 12.54 0.17
C ASN A 111 1.72 12.04 -0.18
N SER A 112 2.68 12.23 0.74
CA SER A 112 4.07 11.80 0.56
C SER A 112 4.23 10.29 0.29
N GLY A 113 3.27 9.47 0.71
CA GLY A 113 3.29 8.03 0.54
C GLY A 113 3.30 7.60 -0.93
N TYR A 114 2.52 8.24 -1.79
CA TYR A 114 2.44 7.90 -3.21
C TYR A 114 3.72 8.25 -3.97
N TYR A 115 4.32 9.41 -3.69
CA TYR A 115 5.62 9.77 -4.26
C TYR A 115 6.70 8.78 -3.83
N MET A 116 6.74 8.46 -2.54
CA MET A 116 7.70 7.49 -2.02
C MET A 116 7.50 6.10 -2.64
N LEU A 117 6.25 5.70 -2.88
CA LEU A 117 5.94 4.41 -3.49
C LEU A 117 6.43 4.35 -4.94
N LEU A 118 6.17 5.36 -5.76
CA LEU A 118 6.71 5.45 -7.12
C LEU A 118 8.24 5.51 -7.14
N ALA A 119 8.84 6.30 -6.25
CA ALA A 119 10.30 6.38 -6.12
C ALA A 119 10.90 5.01 -5.76
N ASN A 120 10.25 4.23 -4.89
CA ASN A 120 10.69 2.88 -4.56
C ASN A 120 10.59 1.93 -5.77
N ILE A 121 9.53 2.02 -6.58
CA ILE A 121 9.38 1.22 -7.82
C ILE A 121 10.54 1.51 -8.80
N TYR A 122 10.92 2.77 -8.96
CA TYR A 122 12.10 3.12 -9.75
C TYR A 122 13.40 2.63 -9.12
N ALA A 123 13.55 2.70 -7.79
CA ALA A 123 14.74 2.20 -7.11
C ALA A 123 14.88 0.68 -7.24
N ASP A 124 13.78 -0.06 -7.09
CA ASP A 124 13.70 -1.53 -7.22
C ASP A 124 14.11 -1.98 -8.65
N SER A 125 13.94 -1.11 -9.65
CA SER A 125 14.37 -1.31 -11.05
C SER A 125 15.69 -0.60 -11.42
N GLY A 126 16.39 -0.01 -10.47
CA GLY A 126 17.69 0.67 -10.69
C GLY A 126 17.61 2.00 -11.42
N GLN A 127 16.42 2.58 -11.61
CA GLN A 127 16.18 3.84 -12.32
C GLN A 127 16.39 5.06 -11.42
N TRP A 128 17.62 5.24 -10.92
CA TRP A 128 17.98 6.29 -9.96
C TRP A 128 17.71 7.73 -10.43
N GLU A 129 17.76 7.96 -11.75
CA GLU A 129 17.40 9.27 -12.31
C GLU A 129 15.93 9.61 -12.05
N ASN A 130 15.04 8.63 -12.24
CA ASN A 130 13.62 8.80 -11.99
C ASN A 130 13.30 8.90 -10.50
N VAL A 131 14.05 8.21 -9.63
CA VAL A 131 14.01 8.43 -8.18
C VAL A 131 14.30 9.90 -7.85
N ARG A 132 15.34 10.49 -8.46
CA ARG A 132 15.69 11.90 -8.25
C ARG A 132 14.59 12.84 -8.74
N LYS A 133 14.02 12.58 -9.92
CA LYS A 133 12.89 13.37 -10.46
C LYS A 133 11.70 13.40 -9.50
N VAL A 134 11.32 12.24 -8.96
CA VAL A 134 10.20 12.16 -7.99
C VAL A 134 10.52 12.95 -6.72
N ARG A 135 11.75 12.87 -6.20
CA ARG A 135 12.15 13.67 -5.03
C ARG A 135 12.17 15.15 -5.30
N ASN A 136 12.64 15.58 -6.48
CA ASN A 136 12.61 16.99 -6.86
C ASN A 136 11.16 17.49 -6.96
N LEU A 137 10.27 16.70 -7.55
CA LEU A 137 8.83 17.02 -7.61
C LEU A 137 8.21 17.16 -6.22
N MET A 138 8.60 16.31 -5.26
CA MET A 138 8.17 16.47 -3.86
C MET A 138 8.62 17.81 -3.28
N THR A 139 9.89 18.17 -3.47
CA THR A 139 10.43 19.47 -3.01
C THR A 139 9.71 20.65 -3.65
N GLU A 140 9.50 20.63 -4.96
CA GLU A 140 8.77 21.66 -5.72
C GLU A 140 7.33 21.83 -5.22
N ARG A 141 6.68 20.74 -4.82
CA ARG A 141 5.30 20.74 -4.28
C ARG A 141 5.22 20.92 -2.77
N GLY A 142 6.36 21.11 -2.09
CA GLY A 142 6.43 21.26 -0.62
C GLY A 142 6.08 19.99 0.15
N VAL A 143 6.09 18.82 -0.51
CA VAL A 143 5.72 17.54 0.10
C VAL A 143 6.89 17.00 0.91
N GLN A 144 6.74 16.94 2.23
CA GLN A 144 7.74 16.34 3.09
C GLN A 144 7.45 14.87 3.37
N LYS A 145 8.49 14.05 3.34
CA LYS A 145 8.38 12.66 3.78
C LYS A 145 8.07 12.63 5.28
N ILE A 146 6.95 12.01 5.64
CA ILE A 146 6.62 11.77 7.04
C ILE A 146 7.49 10.59 7.53
N PRO A 147 8.37 10.77 8.52
CA PRO A 147 9.11 9.66 9.09
C PRO A 147 8.16 8.69 9.78
N GLY A 148 8.42 7.39 9.63
CA GLY A 148 7.68 6.38 10.40
C GLY A 148 7.98 6.52 11.88
N TYR A 149 6.98 6.32 12.73
CA TYR A 149 7.16 6.32 14.18
C TYR A 149 6.32 5.22 14.83
N SER A 150 6.78 4.76 15.97
CA SER A 150 6.05 3.84 16.85
C SER A 150 6.05 4.42 18.26
N TRP A 151 5.13 3.97 19.10
CA TRP A 151 5.10 4.38 20.50
C TRP A 151 4.64 3.25 21.40
N ILE A 152 5.08 3.29 22.64
CA ILE A 152 4.61 2.41 23.71
C ILE A 152 4.24 3.24 24.93
N GLU A 153 3.36 2.72 25.76
CA GLU A 153 3.03 3.32 27.04
C GLU A 153 3.57 2.44 28.17
N VAL A 154 4.38 3.02 29.05
CA VAL A 154 4.95 2.34 30.22
C VAL A 154 4.77 3.23 31.43
N ASN A 155 4.13 2.72 32.48
CA ASN A 155 3.86 3.48 33.70
C ASN A 155 3.18 4.84 33.43
N ASN A 156 2.14 4.85 32.58
CA ASN A 156 1.40 6.06 32.20
C ASN A 156 2.25 7.12 31.47
N LYS A 157 3.38 6.72 30.90
CA LYS A 157 4.27 7.59 30.11
C LYS A 157 4.40 7.05 28.69
N THR A 158 4.10 7.90 27.72
CA THR A 158 4.31 7.60 26.30
C THR A 158 5.78 7.74 25.93
N HIS A 159 6.33 6.70 25.33
CA HIS A 159 7.65 6.67 24.74
C HIS A 159 7.51 6.55 23.23
N VAL A 160 7.96 7.57 22.50
CA VAL A 160 7.88 7.63 21.03
C VAL A 160 9.26 7.30 20.43
N PHE A 161 9.27 6.50 19.38
CA PHE A 161 10.44 6.12 18.61
C PHE A 161 10.21 6.50 17.16
N VAL A 162 10.89 7.56 16.70
CA VAL A 162 10.82 8.03 15.32
C VAL A 162 11.98 7.40 14.53
N ALA A 163 11.70 6.98 13.29
CA ALA A 163 12.71 6.39 12.43
C ALA A 163 13.87 7.36 12.19
N ALA A 164 15.10 6.87 12.40
CA ALA A 164 16.35 7.64 12.34
C ALA A 164 16.51 8.78 13.37
N ASP A 165 15.58 8.92 14.32
CA ASP A 165 15.69 9.88 15.41
C ASP A 165 16.54 9.34 16.58
N ARG A 166 17.18 10.25 17.31
CA ARG A 166 17.96 9.97 18.52
C ARG A 166 17.56 10.86 19.69
N SER A 167 16.44 11.59 19.60
CA SER A 167 15.98 12.52 20.63
C SER A 167 15.58 11.85 21.95
N HIS A 168 15.25 10.56 21.94
CA HIS A 168 14.85 9.85 23.16
C HIS A 168 15.98 9.87 24.21
N PRO A 169 15.72 10.23 25.48
CA PRO A 169 16.77 10.35 26.51
C PRO A 169 17.60 9.09 26.75
N GLN A 170 17.02 7.92 26.44
CA GLN A 170 17.67 6.62 26.56
C GLN A 170 18.10 6.03 25.20
N SER A 171 18.13 6.82 24.13
CA SER A 171 18.42 6.37 22.76
C SER A 171 19.71 5.53 22.68
N ALA A 172 20.79 5.96 23.32
CA ALA A 172 22.05 5.22 23.35
C ALA A 172 21.90 3.80 23.96
N LYS A 173 21.20 3.69 25.10
CA LYS A 173 20.97 2.40 25.78
C LYS A 173 20.07 1.48 24.92
N LEU A 174 19.05 2.04 24.30
CA LEU A 174 18.14 1.31 23.42
C LEU A 174 18.85 0.78 22.18
N HIS A 175 19.68 1.59 21.52
CA HIS A 175 20.49 1.14 20.39
C HIS A 175 21.51 0.06 20.79
N SER A 176 22.11 0.17 21.97
CA SER A 176 23.00 -0.88 22.50
C SER A 176 22.25 -2.19 22.71
N LEU A 177 21.05 -2.16 23.31
CA LEU A 177 20.23 -3.35 23.52
C LEU A 177 19.77 -3.97 22.19
N LEU A 178 19.35 -3.13 21.23
CA LEU A 178 18.98 -3.56 19.90
C LEU A 178 20.13 -4.27 19.18
N ASN A 179 21.35 -3.75 19.29
CA ASN A 179 22.55 -4.38 18.73
C ASN A 179 22.81 -5.75 19.36
N ILE A 180 22.66 -5.89 20.69
CA ILE A 180 22.81 -7.18 21.37
C ILE A 180 21.76 -8.17 20.86
N LEU A 181 20.49 -7.77 20.77
CA LEU A 181 19.42 -8.62 20.26
C LEU A 181 19.67 -9.05 18.81
N LEU A 182 20.13 -8.14 17.95
CA LEU A 182 20.48 -8.45 16.56
C LEU A 182 21.63 -9.47 16.47
N LEU A 183 22.61 -9.41 17.38
CA LEU A 183 23.69 -10.38 17.45
C LEU A 183 23.17 -11.77 17.87
N GLU A 184 22.28 -11.84 18.86
CA GLU A 184 21.68 -13.12 19.27
C GLU A 184 20.80 -13.70 18.15
N LEU A 185 19.97 -12.89 17.50
CA LEU A 185 19.16 -13.32 16.36
C LEU A 185 20.02 -13.91 15.23
N ARG A 186 21.17 -13.29 14.92
CA ARG A 186 22.11 -13.80 13.91
C ARG A 186 22.69 -15.16 14.29
N LYS A 187 22.95 -15.42 15.58
CA LYS A 187 23.42 -16.75 16.03
C LYS A 187 22.34 -17.82 15.81
N GLU A 188 21.08 -17.46 15.98
CA GLU A 188 19.92 -18.33 15.70
C GLU A 188 19.57 -18.43 14.20
N GLY A 189 20.41 -17.90 13.30
CA GLY A 189 20.25 -18.03 11.86
C GLY A 189 19.44 -16.90 11.19
N TYR A 190 19.09 -15.83 11.91
CA TYR A 190 18.49 -14.64 11.29
C TYR A 190 19.49 -13.95 10.35
N ASN A 191 19.20 -13.96 9.06
CA ASN A 191 19.93 -13.19 8.06
C ASN A 191 19.13 -11.92 7.69
N PRO A 192 19.52 -10.73 8.16
CA PRO A 192 18.83 -9.50 7.80
C PRO A 192 18.97 -9.28 6.29
N GLN A 193 17.86 -9.28 5.57
CA GLN A 193 17.85 -8.81 4.19
C GLN A 193 18.15 -7.31 4.21
N PRO A 194 19.22 -6.83 3.55
CA PRO A 194 19.41 -5.41 3.38
C PRO A 194 18.27 -4.92 2.48
N TYR A 195 17.28 -4.25 3.07
CA TYR A 195 16.55 -3.24 2.31
C TYR A 195 17.63 -2.31 1.75
N LEU A 196 17.68 -2.20 0.42
CA LEU A 196 18.64 -1.40 -0.32
C LEU A 196 18.93 -0.09 0.45
N PRO A 197 20.18 0.14 0.87
CA PRO A 197 20.51 1.24 1.75
C PRO A 197 20.06 2.56 1.13
N ILE A 198 19.18 3.25 1.86
CA ILE A 198 18.90 4.67 1.68
C ILE A 198 20.19 5.41 2.01
N PHE A 199 21.09 5.52 1.03
CA PHE A 199 22.18 6.48 1.12
C PHE A 199 21.57 7.88 1.17
N GLY A 200 21.95 8.64 2.19
CA GLY A 200 21.77 10.08 2.24
C GLY A 200 20.98 10.64 3.43
N SER A 201 21.24 10.18 4.65
CA SER A 201 21.21 11.09 5.81
C SER A 201 22.39 12.07 5.68
N GLN A 202 22.28 13.03 4.75
CA GLN A 202 23.07 14.25 4.61
C GLN A 202 22.67 14.92 3.28
N ALA A 203 21.65 15.78 3.36
CA ALA A 203 21.56 16.98 2.56
C ALA A 203 20.78 17.97 3.43
N ILE A 204 21.44 19.08 3.70
CA ILE A 204 20.97 20.23 4.49
C ILE A 204 19.68 20.78 3.87
#